data_AF-A0A518HSX5-F1
#
_entry.id   AF-A0A518HSX5-F1
#
_cell.length_a   1.000
_cell.length_b   1.000
_cell.length_c   1.000
_cell.angle_alpha   90.00
_cell.angle_beta   90.00
_cell.angle_gamma   90.00
#
_symmetry.space_group_name_H-M   'P 1'
#
loop_
_entity.id
_entity.type
_entity.pdbx_description
1 polymer ?
#
loop_
_entity_poly.entity_id
_entity_poly.type
_entity_poly.pdbx_seq_one_letter_code
_entity_poly.pdbx_strand_id
1 'polypeptide(L)'
;MRFADVDGIKCLPEPGVWGKCLTCGSTVVSHCGTQVIHHWKHKARGECDKWSENVGPWHIAWQDLVRLDSKEVTIGEHRADIIGNNKTVIELQHSNIPVPEIAEREKFYGDMVWVFDATERFKVISTGQRAFFSLGQNKHISTCEKPVFLDFGSMIVEVEIFTETLAKLSGFGRVRTQQWFAEQYLSGVLEDRARPSAGHRSPTIRWSGSHRFDKTKHASRWMINWKPVTIAKNTPCIALNWYTKPVGEPRIYERDQIVNHHPVLANGWSAVELVRMERFTNGRAIILDGLVRVMPAPLEQITVEMSVSAAREHIAHVEEHIQAGRMPVLKDATKAELISRAEQYEVKQYGTPRPRPQKSKDVQARLF
;
A
#
# COMPACT_ATOMS: atom_id res chain seq x y z
N MET A 1 -17.79 -26.45 -7.72
CA MET A 1 -17.94 -25.57 -8.91
C MET A 1 -19.32 -24.92 -8.89
N ARG A 2 -19.44 -23.70 -9.41
CA ARG A 2 -20.73 -22.97 -9.50
C ARG A 2 -21.51 -23.31 -10.76
N PHE A 3 -20.84 -23.66 -11.85
CA PHE A 3 -21.49 -23.89 -13.13
C PHE A 3 -21.28 -25.32 -13.66
N ALA A 4 -22.27 -25.81 -14.39
CA ALA A 4 -22.21 -27.06 -15.15
C ALA A 4 -22.92 -26.88 -16.50
N ASP A 5 -22.64 -27.78 -17.44
CA ASP A 5 -23.40 -27.90 -18.67
C ASP A 5 -24.68 -28.71 -18.43
N VAL A 6 -25.83 -28.10 -18.68
CA VAL A 6 -27.13 -28.76 -18.71
C VAL A 6 -27.67 -28.57 -20.13
N ASP A 7 -27.71 -29.67 -20.89
CA ASP A 7 -28.17 -29.71 -22.28
C ASP A 7 -27.47 -28.68 -23.21
N GLY A 8 -26.16 -28.50 -23.06
CA GLY A 8 -25.37 -27.57 -23.86
C GLY A 8 -25.38 -26.13 -23.34
N ILE A 9 -26.01 -25.87 -22.19
CA ILE A 9 -26.13 -24.55 -21.59
C ILE A 9 -25.39 -24.53 -20.25
N LYS A 10 -24.53 -23.52 -20.08
CA LYS A 10 -23.84 -23.27 -18.81
C LYS A 10 -24.82 -22.73 -17.76
N CYS A 11 -25.10 -23.51 -16.73
CA CYS A 11 -26.16 -23.21 -15.77
C CYS A 11 -25.68 -23.26 -14.32
N LEU A 12 -26.32 -22.43 -13.49
CA LEU A 12 -26.28 -22.57 -12.04
C LEU A 12 -27.04 -23.84 -11.60
N PRO A 13 -26.73 -24.39 -10.43
CA PRO A 13 -27.45 -25.54 -9.87
C PRO A 13 -28.88 -25.19 -9.47
N GLU A 14 -29.82 -25.96 -9.98
CA GLU A 14 -31.23 -25.99 -9.56
C GLU A 14 -31.54 -27.31 -8.84
N PRO A 15 -32.45 -27.32 -7.84
CA PRO A 15 -32.73 -28.53 -7.06
C PRO A 15 -33.13 -29.73 -7.93
N GLY A 16 -32.38 -30.84 -7.80
CA GLY A 16 -32.69 -32.11 -8.44
C GLY A 16 -32.15 -32.26 -9.87
N VAL A 17 -31.42 -31.27 -10.38
CA VAL A 17 -30.88 -31.28 -11.75
C VAL A 17 -29.51 -31.95 -11.80
N TRP A 18 -29.22 -32.60 -12.92
CA TRP A 18 -27.93 -33.22 -13.23
C TRP A 18 -27.34 -32.52 -14.44
N GLY A 19 -26.01 -32.48 -14.52
CA GLY A 19 -25.30 -31.85 -15.62
C GLY A 19 -23.98 -32.53 -15.92
N LYS A 20 -23.19 -31.95 -16.82
CA LYS A 20 -21.82 -32.33 -17.13
C LYS A 20 -20.85 -31.27 -16.62
N CYS A 21 -19.77 -31.70 -15.99
CA CYS A 21 -18.69 -30.81 -15.59
C CYS A 21 -18.05 -30.17 -16.83
N LEU A 22 -17.94 -28.84 -16.86
CA LEU A 22 -17.37 -28.09 -17.97
C LEU A 22 -15.89 -28.40 -18.22
N THR A 23 -15.16 -28.86 -17.19
CA THR A 23 -13.74 -29.23 -17.30
C THR A 23 -13.53 -30.62 -17.91
N CYS A 24 -14.31 -31.61 -17.50
CA CYS A 24 -13.99 -33.02 -17.76
C CYS A 24 -15.12 -33.83 -18.40
N GLY A 25 -16.29 -33.22 -18.60
CA GLY A 25 -17.47 -33.87 -19.17
C GLY A 25 -18.18 -34.90 -18.27
N SER A 26 -17.62 -35.23 -17.10
CA SER A 26 -18.22 -36.19 -16.17
C SER A 26 -19.51 -35.66 -15.54
N THR A 27 -20.41 -36.58 -15.16
CA THR A 27 -21.68 -36.22 -14.53
C THR A 27 -21.49 -35.52 -13.18
N VAL A 28 -22.18 -34.41 -13.01
CA VAL A 28 -22.31 -33.65 -11.76
C VAL A 28 -23.77 -33.57 -11.33
N VAL A 29 -23.98 -33.48 -10.03
CA VAL A 29 -25.30 -33.37 -9.39
C VAL A 29 -25.41 -32.04 -8.66
N SER A 30 -26.60 -31.42 -8.73
CA SER A 30 -26.90 -30.19 -8.01
C SER A 30 -26.95 -30.45 -6.50
N HIS A 31 -26.21 -29.66 -5.73
CA HIS A 31 -26.38 -29.58 -4.28
C HIS A 31 -26.96 -28.21 -3.93
N CYS A 32 -28.23 -28.22 -3.52
CA CYS A 32 -29.00 -27.02 -3.18
C CYS A 32 -29.56 -27.14 -1.77
N GLY A 33 -29.70 -26.02 -1.05
CA GLY A 33 -30.24 -26.02 0.30
C GLY A 33 -30.09 -24.68 0.99
N THR A 34 -30.87 -24.46 2.04
CA THR A 34 -30.89 -23.19 2.78
C THR A 34 -29.63 -22.93 3.61
N GLN A 35 -28.85 -23.97 3.90
CA GLN A 35 -27.62 -23.92 4.71
C GLN A 35 -26.34 -24.06 3.87
N VAL A 36 -26.47 -24.31 2.56
CA VAL A 36 -25.33 -24.54 1.67
C VAL A 36 -25.41 -23.58 0.49
N ILE A 37 -24.26 -23.05 0.08
CA ILE A 37 -24.17 -22.35 -1.20
C ILE A 37 -24.49 -23.37 -2.29
N HIS A 38 -25.44 -23.05 -3.16
CA HIS A 38 -25.80 -23.97 -4.23
C HIS A 38 -24.57 -24.19 -5.13
N HIS A 39 -24.19 -25.45 -5.32
CA HIS A 39 -23.02 -25.82 -6.12
C HIS A 39 -23.24 -27.15 -6.85
N TRP A 40 -22.42 -27.40 -7.87
CA TRP A 40 -22.34 -28.70 -8.53
C TRP A 40 -21.22 -29.55 -7.92
N LYS A 41 -21.46 -30.84 -7.78
CA LYS A 41 -20.49 -31.83 -7.31
C LYS A 41 -20.44 -33.04 -8.23
N HIS A 42 -19.25 -33.59 -8.48
CA HIS A 42 -19.10 -34.84 -9.20
C HIS A 42 -19.84 -35.99 -8.51
N LYS A 43 -20.61 -36.75 -9.29
CA LYS A 43 -21.44 -37.85 -8.75
C LYS A 43 -20.60 -39.05 -8.30
N ALA A 44 -19.63 -39.45 -9.12
CA ALA A 44 -18.92 -40.72 -8.99
C ALA A 44 -17.43 -40.58 -8.66
N ARG A 45 -16.91 -39.35 -8.53
CA ARG A 45 -15.50 -39.08 -8.25
C ARG A 45 -15.31 -37.82 -7.41
N GLY A 46 -14.08 -37.60 -6.96
CA GLY A 46 -13.67 -36.35 -6.31
C GLY A 46 -13.67 -35.16 -7.26
N GLU A 47 -13.30 -33.99 -6.74
CA GLU A 47 -13.09 -32.81 -7.57
C GLU A 47 -12.01 -33.10 -8.63
N CYS A 48 -12.30 -32.70 -9.87
CA CYS A 48 -11.46 -33.02 -11.03
C CYS A 48 -10.32 -32.05 -11.23
N ASP A 49 -10.45 -30.85 -10.70
CA ASP A 49 -9.43 -29.82 -10.74
C ASP A 49 -8.77 -29.73 -9.37
N LYS A 50 -7.48 -30.10 -9.32
CA LYS A 50 -6.69 -30.09 -8.08
C LYS A 50 -6.54 -28.69 -7.47
N TRP A 51 -6.77 -27.63 -8.24
CA TRP A 51 -6.70 -26.23 -7.79
C TRP A 51 -8.02 -25.67 -7.30
N SER A 52 -9.10 -26.42 -7.45
CA SER A 52 -10.42 -25.98 -7.02
C SER A 52 -10.47 -25.81 -5.50
N GLU A 53 -10.84 -24.62 -5.06
CA GLU A 53 -11.22 -24.38 -3.67
C GLU A 53 -12.75 -24.27 -3.50
N ASN A 54 -13.18 -24.20 -2.24
CA ASN A 54 -14.59 -23.98 -1.93
C ASN A 54 -14.98 -22.55 -2.28
N VAL A 55 -15.97 -22.41 -3.15
CA VAL A 55 -16.49 -21.10 -3.55
C VAL A 55 -17.32 -20.51 -2.41
N GLY A 56 -16.81 -19.44 -1.80
CA GLY A 56 -17.49 -18.69 -0.75
C GLY A 56 -18.21 -17.42 -1.26
N PRO A 57 -18.89 -16.68 -0.37
CA PRO A 57 -19.55 -15.42 -0.73
C PRO A 57 -18.60 -14.38 -1.33
N TRP A 58 -17.32 -14.37 -0.91
CA TRP A 58 -16.30 -13.48 -1.44
C TRP A 58 -15.96 -13.79 -2.92
N HIS A 59 -15.73 -15.06 -3.27
CA HIS A 59 -15.57 -15.48 -4.68
C HIS A 59 -16.78 -15.14 -5.52
N ILE A 60 -17.96 -15.44 -5.00
CA ILE A 60 -19.23 -15.17 -5.69
C ILE A 60 -19.35 -13.69 -6.00
N ALA A 61 -19.07 -12.81 -5.03
CA ALA A 61 -19.15 -11.37 -5.21
C ALA A 61 -18.22 -10.86 -6.34
N TRP A 62 -17.02 -11.43 -6.46
CA TRP A 62 -16.10 -11.11 -7.56
C TRP A 62 -16.58 -11.63 -8.90
N GLN A 63 -16.98 -12.91 -8.97
CA GLN A 63 -17.45 -13.53 -10.20
C GLN A 63 -18.79 -12.93 -10.66
N ASP A 64 -19.63 -12.42 -9.77
CA ASP A 64 -20.91 -11.80 -10.12
C ASP A 64 -20.75 -10.40 -10.76
N LEU A 65 -19.54 -9.84 -10.78
CA LEU A 65 -19.24 -8.61 -11.51
C LEU A 65 -19.20 -8.79 -13.02
N VAL A 66 -18.87 -9.99 -13.49
CA VAL A 66 -18.61 -10.27 -14.92
C VAL A 66 -19.73 -11.07 -15.56
N ARG A 67 -19.71 -11.17 -16.89
CA ARG A 67 -20.62 -12.01 -17.67
C ARG A 67 -20.32 -13.50 -17.49
N LEU A 68 -21.31 -14.34 -17.77
CA LEU A 68 -21.24 -15.80 -17.56
C LEU A 68 -20.11 -16.51 -18.32
N ASP A 69 -19.76 -16.02 -19.51
CA ASP A 69 -18.67 -16.53 -20.35
C ASP A 69 -17.28 -16.26 -19.76
N SER A 70 -17.19 -15.32 -18.81
CA SER A 70 -15.95 -14.94 -18.13
C SER A 70 -15.76 -15.58 -16.75
N LYS A 71 -16.69 -16.37 -16.23
CA LYS A 71 -16.61 -17.00 -14.88
C LYS A 71 -16.22 -18.47 -14.98
N GLU A 72 -15.39 -19.03 -14.09
CA GLU A 72 -15.04 -20.46 -14.06
C GLU A 72 -14.74 -21.01 -15.47
N VAL A 73 -13.79 -20.39 -16.18
CA VAL A 73 -13.49 -20.73 -17.58
C VAL A 73 -12.46 -21.86 -17.61
N THR A 74 -12.82 -22.96 -18.27
CA THR A 74 -11.92 -24.11 -18.45
C THR A 74 -10.76 -23.75 -19.39
N ILE A 75 -9.53 -23.92 -18.89
CA ILE A 75 -8.29 -23.82 -19.65
C ILE A 75 -7.51 -25.11 -19.38
N GLY A 76 -7.34 -25.95 -20.40
CA GLY A 76 -6.72 -27.26 -20.23
C GLY A 76 -7.46 -28.12 -19.20
N GLU A 77 -6.74 -28.57 -18.17
CA GLU A 77 -7.30 -29.38 -17.07
C GLU A 77 -7.78 -28.55 -15.87
N HIS A 78 -7.64 -27.22 -15.93
CA HIS A 78 -7.92 -26.30 -14.83
C HIS A 78 -9.04 -25.32 -15.16
N ARG A 79 -9.61 -24.68 -14.13
CA ARG A 79 -10.62 -23.62 -14.27
C ARG A 79 -10.08 -22.31 -13.73
N ALA A 80 -9.95 -21.32 -14.61
CA ALA A 80 -9.69 -19.95 -14.19
C ALA A 80 -10.93 -19.37 -13.51
N ASP A 81 -10.77 -18.69 -12.38
CA ASP A 81 -11.90 -18.07 -11.66
C ASP A 81 -12.62 -17.03 -12.52
N ILE A 82 -11.85 -16.11 -13.11
CA ILE A 82 -12.35 -15.06 -14.00
C ILE A 82 -11.38 -14.86 -15.17
N ILE A 83 -11.92 -14.72 -16.39
CA ILE A 83 -11.20 -14.20 -17.55
C ILE A 83 -11.64 -12.77 -17.82
N GLY A 84 -10.71 -11.85 -17.63
CA GLY A 84 -10.91 -10.41 -17.77
C GLY A 84 -10.60 -9.86 -19.16
N ASN A 85 -10.35 -8.55 -19.18
CA ASN A 85 -9.86 -7.80 -20.32
C ASN A 85 -8.65 -8.49 -20.94
N ASN A 86 -8.57 -8.47 -22.28
CA ASN A 86 -7.43 -9.03 -23.03
C ASN A 86 -7.10 -10.50 -22.72
N LYS A 87 -8.08 -11.27 -22.20
CA LYS A 87 -7.91 -12.65 -21.74
C LYS A 87 -6.99 -12.83 -20.52
N THR A 88 -6.70 -11.75 -19.79
CA THR A 88 -5.95 -11.85 -18.53
C THR A 88 -6.75 -12.67 -17.53
N VAL A 89 -6.11 -13.70 -16.96
CA VAL A 89 -6.70 -14.54 -15.92
C VAL A 89 -6.66 -13.80 -14.58
N ILE A 90 -7.75 -13.81 -13.85
CA ILE A 90 -7.82 -13.29 -12.47
C ILE A 90 -8.14 -14.47 -11.57
N GLU A 91 -7.12 -14.91 -10.83
CA GLU A 91 -7.26 -16.01 -9.85
C GLU A 91 -7.64 -15.45 -8.49
N LEU A 92 -8.72 -15.98 -7.93
CA LEU A 92 -9.27 -15.56 -6.63
C LEU A 92 -8.83 -16.56 -5.56
N GLN A 93 -8.05 -16.11 -4.58
CA GLN A 93 -7.47 -17.00 -3.59
C GLN A 93 -7.89 -16.64 -2.16
N HIS A 94 -8.85 -17.39 -1.61
CA HIS A 94 -9.29 -17.23 -0.23
C HIS A 94 -8.48 -18.09 0.74
N SER A 95 -8.12 -19.31 0.36
CA SER A 95 -7.42 -20.25 1.25
C SER A 95 -5.90 -20.04 1.25
N ASN A 96 -5.20 -20.77 2.13
CA ASN A 96 -3.75 -20.87 2.07
C ASN A 96 -3.32 -21.66 0.83
N ILE A 97 -2.32 -21.17 0.07
CA ILE A 97 -1.84 -21.82 -1.15
C ILE A 97 -0.34 -22.17 -1.00
N PRO A 98 0.09 -23.41 -1.27
CA PRO A 98 1.50 -23.77 -1.23
C PRO A 98 2.35 -23.03 -2.29
N VAL A 99 3.62 -22.74 -1.96
CA VAL A 99 4.56 -22.09 -2.90
C VAL A 99 4.66 -22.83 -4.25
N PRO A 100 4.79 -24.18 -4.29
CA PRO A 100 4.87 -24.90 -5.56
C PRO A 100 3.61 -24.71 -6.42
N GLU A 101 2.44 -24.56 -5.79
CA GLU A 101 1.17 -24.38 -6.49
C GLU A 101 1.03 -22.95 -7.06
N ILE A 102 1.53 -21.93 -6.36
CA ILE A 102 1.67 -20.57 -6.91
C ILE A 102 2.48 -20.63 -8.21
N ALA A 103 3.70 -21.18 -8.15
CA ALA A 103 4.58 -21.25 -9.31
C ALA A 103 3.98 -22.07 -10.47
N GLU A 104 3.27 -23.15 -10.16
CA GLU A 104 2.59 -23.98 -11.16
C GLU A 104 1.47 -23.21 -11.86
N ARG A 105 0.60 -22.52 -11.11
CA ARG A 105 -0.50 -21.71 -11.65
C ARG A 105 0.01 -20.53 -12.47
N GLU A 106 1.01 -19.80 -11.96
CA GLU A 106 1.60 -18.65 -12.67
C GLU A 106 2.26 -19.06 -13.99
N LYS A 107 2.92 -20.22 -14.02
CA LYS A 107 3.48 -20.80 -15.24
C LYS A 107 2.38 -21.27 -16.21
N PHE A 108 1.33 -21.89 -15.69
CA PHE A 108 0.25 -22.46 -16.50
C PHE A 108 -0.59 -21.39 -17.19
N TYR A 109 -1.08 -20.39 -16.44
CA TYR A 109 -1.93 -19.34 -16.99
C TYR A 109 -1.14 -18.28 -17.75
N GLY A 110 0.10 -18.02 -17.38
CA GLY A 110 0.95 -17.04 -18.06
C GLY A 110 0.52 -15.60 -17.76
N ASP A 111 -0.44 -15.07 -18.53
CA ASP A 111 -0.98 -13.72 -18.30
C ASP A 111 -2.09 -13.77 -17.24
N MET A 112 -1.70 -13.52 -16.00
CA MET A 112 -2.61 -13.57 -14.87
C MET A 112 -2.28 -12.54 -13.77
N VAL A 113 -3.28 -12.25 -12.96
CA VAL A 113 -3.13 -11.53 -11.70
C VAL A 113 -3.77 -12.31 -10.55
N TRP A 114 -3.20 -12.15 -9.36
CA TRP A 114 -3.76 -12.69 -8.13
C TRP A 114 -4.64 -11.69 -7.42
N VAL A 115 -5.81 -12.12 -6.96
CA VAL A 115 -6.59 -11.39 -5.95
C VAL A 115 -6.71 -12.30 -4.74
N PHE A 116 -6.06 -11.93 -3.64
CA PHE A 116 -6.18 -12.66 -2.38
C PHE A 116 -7.24 -12.02 -1.49
N ASP A 117 -8.09 -12.86 -0.88
CA ASP A 117 -8.97 -12.40 0.18
C ASP A 117 -8.12 -12.02 1.41
N ALA A 118 -8.08 -10.73 1.72
CA ALA A 118 -7.34 -10.16 2.84
C ALA A 118 -8.27 -9.71 3.98
N THR A 119 -9.59 -9.85 3.83
CA THR A 119 -10.61 -9.26 4.72
C THR A 119 -10.42 -9.63 6.19
N GLU A 120 -10.02 -10.88 6.47
CA GLU A 120 -9.81 -11.37 7.83
C GLU A 120 -8.41 -11.96 8.08
N ARG A 121 -7.61 -12.12 7.01
CA ARG A 121 -6.31 -12.83 7.06
C ARG A 121 -5.14 -11.91 7.38
N PHE A 122 -5.18 -10.67 6.91
CA PHE A 122 -4.03 -9.75 6.95
C PHE A 122 -4.32 -8.49 7.74
N LYS A 123 -3.25 -7.90 8.25
CA LYS A 123 -3.32 -6.57 8.87
C LYS A 123 -2.93 -5.54 7.84
N VAL A 124 -3.60 -4.40 7.87
CA VAL A 124 -3.30 -3.29 6.96
C VAL A 124 -3.43 -1.96 7.67
N ILE A 125 -2.66 -0.99 7.17
CA ILE A 125 -2.87 0.41 7.44
C ILE A 125 -2.68 1.23 6.18
N SER A 126 -3.70 2.02 5.83
CA SER A 126 -3.56 3.06 4.83
C SER A 126 -3.03 4.33 5.49
N THR A 127 -2.01 4.93 4.88
CA THR A 127 -1.49 6.23 5.28
C THR A 127 -1.79 7.31 4.25
N GLY A 128 -2.68 7.08 3.28
CA GLY A 128 -2.99 7.98 2.17
C GLY A 128 -3.14 7.19 0.88
N GLN A 129 -2.33 7.52 -0.14
CA GLN A 129 -2.33 6.78 -1.41
C GLN A 129 -1.72 5.38 -1.33
N ARG A 130 -0.99 5.07 -0.25
CA ARG A 130 -0.42 3.74 0.00
C ARG A 130 -0.91 3.12 1.28
N ALA A 131 -1.02 1.80 1.23
CA ALA A 131 -1.24 0.95 2.37
C ALA A 131 -0.03 0.06 2.63
N PHE A 132 0.19 -0.24 3.91
CA PHE A 132 1.22 -1.11 4.42
C PHE A 132 0.55 -2.29 5.08
N PHE A 133 1.00 -3.50 4.77
CA PHE A 133 0.32 -4.72 5.20
C PHE A 133 1.26 -5.69 5.87
N SER A 134 0.68 -6.62 6.64
CA SER A 134 1.38 -7.74 7.28
C SER A 134 0.67 -9.03 6.90
N LEU A 135 1.40 -9.96 6.29
CA LEU A 135 0.90 -11.26 5.86
C LEU A 135 0.86 -12.29 7.01
N GLY A 136 1.43 -11.97 8.17
CA GLY A 136 1.51 -12.88 9.31
C GLY A 136 2.27 -14.16 8.95
N GLN A 137 1.60 -15.31 9.07
CA GLN A 137 2.16 -16.62 8.73
C GLN A 137 2.13 -16.91 7.22
N ASN A 138 1.39 -16.13 6.43
CA ASN A 138 1.20 -16.37 5.00
C ASN A 138 2.28 -15.69 4.15
N LYS A 139 3.54 -15.69 4.61
CA LYS A 139 4.65 -15.03 3.92
C LYS A 139 4.93 -15.64 2.53
N HIS A 140 4.50 -16.88 2.27
CA HIS A 140 4.62 -17.51 0.95
C HIS A 140 3.96 -16.70 -0.18
N ILE A 141 2.97 -15.84 0.11
CA ILE A 141 2.40 -14.93 -0.92
C ILE A 141 3.46 -13.99 -1.51
N SER A 142 4.56 -13.71 -0.79
CA SER A 142 5.66 -12.90 -1.34
C SER A 142 6.49 -13.62 -2.40
N THR A 143 6.20 -14.89 -2.71
CA THR A 143 6.85 -15.62 -3.81
C THR A 143 6.11 -15.52 -5.13
N CYS A 144 4.93 -14.87 -5.17
CA CYS A 144 4.23 -14.59 -6.42
C CYS A 144 5.12 -13.74 -7.34
N GLU A 145 5.27 -14.16 -8.59
CA GLU A 145 5.95 -13.38 -9.63
C GLU A 145 4.96 -12.54 -10.44
N LYS A 146 3.67 -12.88 -10.38
CA LYS A 146 2.58 -12.15 -11.05
C LYS A 146 2.05 -11.02 -10.15
N PRO A 147 1.38 -9.99 -10.73
CA PRO A 147 0.80 -8.91 -9.94
C PRO A 147 -0.15 -9.42 -8.86
N VAL A 148 -0.01 -8.88 -7.64
CA VAL A 148 -0.79 -9.27 -6.47
C VAL A 148 -1.69 -8.13 -6.01
N PHE A 149 -2.95 -8.45 -5.80
CA PHE A 149 -3.96 -7.59 -5.21
C PHE A 149 -4.45 -8.21 -3.90
N LEU A 150 -4.45 -7.42 -2.82
CA LEU A 150 -5.01 -7.84 -1.53
C LEU A 150 -6.35 -7.15 -1.31
N ASP A 151 -7.43 -7.91 -1.32
CA ASP A 151 -8.78 -7.37 -1.12
C ASP A 151 -9.14 -7.34 0.36
N PHE A 152 -9.14 -6.16 0.96
CA PHE A 152 -9.56 -5.93 2.35
C PHE A 152 -11.06 -5.64 2.46
N GLY A 153 -11.84 -5.88 1.41
CA GLY A 153 -13.28 -5.66 1.27
C GLY A 153 -13.64 -4.19 1.04
N SER A 154 -13.07 -3.29 1.83
CA SER A 154 -13.26 -1.85 1.69
C SER A 154 -12.37 -1.19 0.64
N MET A 155 -11.23 -1.82 0.40
CA MET A 155 -10.15 -1.31 -0.44
C MET A 155 -9.34 -2.49 -0.93
N ILE A 156 -8.68 -2.30 -2.06
CA ILE A 156 -7.73 -3.23 -2.63
C ILE A 156 -6.34 -2.62 -2.47
N VAL A 157 -5.36 -3.41 -2.05
CA VAL A 157 -3.96 -3.01 -2.11
C VAL A 157 -3.35 -3.65 -3.36
N GLU A 158 -3.05 -2.83 -4.36
CA GLU A 158 -2.18 -3.18 -5.48
C GLU A 158 -0.75 -3.25 -4.94
N VAL A 159 -0.24 -4.46 -4.69
CA VAL A 159 1.07 -4.65 -4.05
C VAL A 159 2.15 -4.10 -4.97
N GLU A 160 2.91 -3.11 -4.49
CA GLU A 160 4.06 -2.58 -5.22
C GLU A 160 5.31 -3.41 -4.87
N ILE A 161 5.54 -3.67 -3.58
CA ILE A 161 6.74 -4.36 -3.10
C ILE A 161 6.42 -5.20 -1.86
N PHE A 162 6.89 -6.44 -1.86
CA PHE A 162 7.09 -7.23 -0.63
C PHE A 162 8.44 -6.89 -0.02
N THR A 163 8.49 -6.62 1.29
CA THR A 163 9.74 -6.27 1.96
C THR A 163 9.70 -6.57 3.45
N GLU A 164 10.85 -6.95 3.99
CA GLU A 164 11.07 -7.10 5.43
C GLU A 164 11.77 -5.89 6.06
N THR A 165 12.06 -4.85 5.28
CA THR A 165 12.73 -3.62 5.75
C THR A 165 11.94 -2.90 6.86
N LEU A 166 10.61 -2.97 6.80
CA LEU A 166 9.72 -2.43 7.80
C LEU A 166 9.31 -3.55 8.75
N ALA A 167 9.81 -3.56 9.99
CA ALA A 167 9.56 -4.66 10.91
C ALA A 167 8.04 -4.88 11.13
N LYS A 168 7.64 -6.15 11.28
CA LYS A 168 6.22 -6.57 11.38
C LYS A 168 5.34 -6.26 10.15
N LEU A 169 5.83 -5.54 9.15
CA LEU A 169 5.17 -5.35 7.86
C LEU A 169 5.82 -6.29 6.84
N SER A 170 5.02 -6.72 5.87
CA SER A 170 5.44 -7.66 4.81
C SER A 170 5.53 -6.99 3.45
N GLY A 171 5.07 -5.74 3.33
CA GLY A 171 5.07 -5.01 2.08
C GLY A 171 4.20 -3.76 2.13
N PHE A 172 4.15 -3.10 0.99
CA PHE A 172 3.30 -1.94 0.75
C PHE A 172 2.80 -1.91 -0.68
N GLY A 173 1.75 -1.12 -0.91
CA GLY A 173 1.14 -0.99 -2.22
C GLY A 173 0.19 0.18 -2.30
N ARG A 174 -0.32 0.43 -3.51
CA ARG A 174 -1.26 1.52 -3.77
C ARG A 174 -2.65 1.14 -3.30
N VAL A 175 -3.34 2.10 -2.69
CA VAL A 175 -4.74 1.94 -2.30
C VAL A 175 -5.62 2.12 -3.52
N ARG A 176 -6.38 1.08 -3.86
CA ARG A 176 -7.33 1.02 -4.97
C ARG A 176 -8.73 0.69 -4.47
N THR A 177 -9.72 0.91 -5.33
CA THR A 177 -11.09 0.48 -5.13
C THR A 177 -11.40 -0.73 -6.00
N GLN A 178 -12.45 -1.48 -5.65
CA GLN A 178 -12.98 -2.53 -6.52
C GLN A 178 -13.41 -1.96 -7.88
N GLN A 179 -13.95 -0.74 -7.90
CA GLN A 179 -14.27 -0.03 -9.13
C GLN A 179 -13.03 0.19 -10.00
N TRP A 180 -11.94 0.70 -9.43
CA TRP A 180 -10.70 0.89 -10.18
C TRP A 180 -10.20 -0.44 -10.75
N PHE A 181 -10.23 -1.52 -9.96
CA PHE A 181 -9.82 -2.84 -10.43
C PHE A 181 -10.69 -3.31 -11.60
N ALA A 182 -12.02 -3.16 -11.48
CA ALA A 182 -12.95 -3.51 -12.54
C ALA A 182 -12.70 -2.69 -13.83
N GLU A 183 -12.43 -1.39 -13.72
CA GLU A 183 -12.09 -0.54 -14.85
C GLU A 183 -10.79 -1.00 -15.54
N GLN A 184 -9.79 -1.45 -14.78
CA GLN A 184 -8.53 -1.94 -15.35
C GLN A 184 -8.63 -3.34 -15.97
N TYR A 185 -9.25 -4.28 -15.25
CA TYR A 185 -9.17 -5.71 -15.57
C TYR A 185 -10.46 -6.33 -16.07
N LEU A 186 -11.62 -5.72 -15.85
CA LEU A 186 -12.93 -6.35 -16.11
C LEU A 186 -13.82 -5.58 -17.08
N SER A 187 -13.47 -4.34 -17.45
CA SER A 187 -14.36 -3.40 -18.15
C SER A 187 -14.99 -3.95 -19.43
N GLY A 188 -14.32 -4.83 -20.16
CA GLY A 188 -14.80 -5.47 -21.39
C GLY A 188 -15.66 -6.71 -21.16
N VAL A 189 -15.79 -7.17 -19.91
CA VAL A 189 -16.51 -8.40 -19.53
C VAL A 189 -17.48 -8.18 -18.37
N LEU A 190 -17.72 -6.94 -17.95
CA LEU A 190 -18.69 -6.64 -16.89
C LEU A 190 -20.11 -7.06 -17.29
N GLU A 191 -20.88 -7.54 -16.32
CA GLU A 191 -22.32 -7.74 -16.46
C GLU A 191 -23.03 -6.37 -16.50
N ASP A 192 -24.02 -6.19 -17.37
CA ASP A 192 -24.64 -4.88 -17.69
C ASP A 192 -25.16 -4.10 -16.47
N ARG A 193 -25.51 -4.80 -15.38
CA ARG A 193 -26.04 -4.20 -14.14
C ARG A 193 -25.11 -4.34 -12.94
N ALA A 194 -23.95 -4.96 -13.11
CA ALA A 194 -22.99 -5.09 -12.03
C ALA A 194 -22.43 -3.71 -11.67
N ARG A 195 -22.48 -3.39 -10.39
CA ARG A 195 -21.79 -2.23 -9.84
C ARG A 195 -20.73 -2.73 -8.89
N PRO A 196 -19.43 -2.55 -9.20
CA PRO A 196 -18.39 -2.74 -8.22
C PRO A 196 -18.73 -1.94 -6.97
N SER A 197 -18.54 -2.52 -5.80
CA SER A 197 -18.83 -1.81 -4.56
C SER A 197 -17.98 -0.53 -4.50
N ALA A 198 -18.62 0.60 -4.20
CA ALA A 198 -17.95 1.89 -4.11
C ALA A 198 -17.06 2.03 -2.86
N GLY A 199 -16.72 0.92 -2.18
CA GLY A 199 -15.95 0.89 -0.93
C GLY A 199 -16.61 1.72 0.17
N HIS A 200 -17.58 1.16 0.91
CA HIS A 200 -18.39 1.93 1.87
C HIS A 200 -18.25 1.50 3.33
N ARG A 201 -17.21 0.74 3.68
CA ARG A 201 -16.82 0.52 5.07
C ARG A 201 -15.35 0.81 5.19
N SER A 202 -14.87 1.53 6.21
CA SER A 202 -13.43 1.48 6.48
C SER A 202 -13.06 0.02 6.78
N PRO A 203 -11.91 -0.48 6.31
CA PRO A 203 -11.44 -1.77 6.77
C PRO A 203 -11.32 -1.64 8.28
N THR A 204 -11.96 -2.53 9.03
CA THR A 204 -11.74 -2.57 10.48
C THR A 204 -10.24 -2.76 10.68
N ILE A 205 -9.56 -1.72 11.17
CA ILE A 205 -8.13 -1.73 11.45
C ILE A 205 -7.92 -2.75 12.59
N ARG A 206 -7.69 -4.02 12.23
CA ARG A 206 -7.50 -5.12 13.20
C ARG A 206 -6.04 -5.19 13.64
N TRP A 207 -5.62 -4.19 14.41
CA TRP A 207 -4.36 -4.27 15.18
C TRP A 207 -4.72 -4.42 16.66
N SER A 208 -4.58 -5.63 17.20
CA SER A 208 -4.57 -5.88 18.65
C SER A 208 -3.12 -6.00 19.12
N GLY A 209 -2.63 -5.07 19.94
CA GLY A 209 -1.26 -5.06 20.50
C GLY A 209 -0.35 -3.94 19.97
N SER A 210 0.98 -4.09 20.10
CA SER A 210 2.01 -3.12 19.66
C SER A 210 1.74 -2.61 18.24
N HIS A 211 1.12 -1.43 18.14
CA HIS A 211 0.68 -0.82 16.90
C HIS A 211 1.90 -0.34 16.10
N ARG A 212 2.00 -0.74 14.82
CA ARG A 212 3.02 -0.24 13.87
C ARG A 212 2.72 1.18 13.37
N PHE A 213 1.68 1.80 13.89
CA PHE A 213 1.25 3.10 13.46
C PHE A 213 0.94 3.99 14.64
N ASP A 214 1.09 5.28 14.39
CA ASP A 214 0.68 6.37 15.25
C ASP A 214 -0.33 7.22 14.46
N LYS A 215 -0.83 8.27 15.08
CA LYS A 215 -1.66 9.27 14.45
C LYS A 215 -1.01 10.64 14.57
N THR A 216 -1.14 11.47 13.53
CA THR A 216 -0.64 12.85 13.58
C THR A 216 -1.25 13.59 14.77
N LYS A 217 -0.42 14.25 15.57
CA LYS A 217 -0.88 14.97 16.78
C LYS A 217 -1.61 16.27 16.45
N HIS A 218 -1.29 16.87 15.30
CA HIS A 218 -1.83 18.14 14.83
C HIS A 218 -2.12 18.07 13.33
N ALA A 219 -3.04 18.92 12.87
CA ALA A 219 -3.18 19.19 11.45
C ALA A 219 -1.93 19.93 10.96
N SER A 220 -1.51 19.64 9.73
CA SER A 220 -0.30 20.22 9.14
C SER A 220 -0.52 20.52 7.67
N ARG A 221 0.08 21.61 7.18
CA ARG A 221 -0.01 22.03 5.78
C ARG A 221 1.24 21.56 5.04
N TRP A 222 1.07 21.08 3.81
CA TRP A 222 2.12 20.47 2.99
C TRP A 222 2.01 20.99 1.55
N MET A 223 3.10 20.95 0.80
CA MET A 223 3.05 21.07 -0.66
C MET A 223 3.05 19.67 -1.26
N ILE A 224 1.94 19.23 -1.85
CA ILE A 224 1.82 17.90 -2.47
C ILE A 224 1.45 18.13 -3.93
N ASN A 225 2.26 17.59 -4.85
CA ASN A 225 2.11 17.84 -6.29
C ASN A 225 1.96 19.34 -6.60
N TRP A 226 2.82 20.16 -5.99
CA TRP A 226 2.84 21.63 -6.15
C TRP A 226 1.58 22.36 -5.66
N LYS A 227 0.70 21.67 -4.93
CA LYS A 227 -0.52 22.25 -4.37
C LYS A 227 -0.49 22.21 -2.84
N PRO A 228 -0.97 23.27 -2.17
CA PRO A 228 -1.09 23.26 -0.72
C PRO A 228 -2.20 22.28 -0.31
N VAL A 229 -1.84 21.30 0.52
CA VAL A 229 -2.75 20.29 1.08
C VAL A 229 -2.66 20.34 2.60
N THR A 230 -3.81 20.30 3.27
CA THR A 230 -3.86 20.16 4.73
C THR A 230 -4.08 18.69 5.07
N ILE A 231 -3.10 18.07 5.73
CA ILE A 231 -3.27 16.76 6.34
C ILE A 231 -3.89 16.97 7.72
N ALA A 232 -5.02 16.32 7.96
CA ALA A 232 -5.78 16.47 9.20
C ALA A 232 -5.01 15.98 10.43
N LYS A 233 -5.47 16.43 11.60
CA LYS A 233 -5.10 15.79 12.86
C LYS A 233 -5.63 14.36 12.86
N ASN A 234 -4.96 13.48 13.60
CA ASN A 234 -5.32 12.08 13.78
C ASN A 234 -5.20 11.22 12.50
N THR A 235 -4.49 11.71 11.48
CA THR A 235 -4.20 10.94 10.26
C THR A 235 -3.20 9.83 10.57
N PRO A 236 -3.46 8.57 10.16
CA PRO A 236 -2.53 7.47 10.40
C PRO A 236 -1.15 7.69 9.76
N CYS A 237 -0.10 7.36 10.49
CA CYS A 237 1.28 7.39 10.01
C CYS A 237 2.11 6.24 10.61
N ILE A 238 3.25 5.92 10.00
CA ILE A 238 4.18 4.90 10.51
C ILE A 238 5.46 5.59 10.96
N ALA A 239 5.83 5.43 12.22
CA ALA A 239 7.10 5.96 12.72
C ALA A 239 8.28 5.09 12.23
N LEU A 240 9.36 5.73 11.78
CA LEU A 240 10.54 5.04 11.24
C LEU A 240 11.74 5.05 12.20
N ASN A 241 11.46 5.09 13.50
CA ASN A 241 12.46 5.13 14.57
C ASN A 241 12.83 3.73 15.10
N TRP A 242 12.30 2.66 14.50
CA TRP A 242 12.65 1.29 14.84
C TRP A 242 14.02 0.95 14.25
N TYR A 243 14.73 0.05 14.91
CA TYR A 243 16.07 -0.36 14.50
C TYR A 243 16.36 -1.78 14.94
N THR A 244 17.28 -2.43 14.22
CA THR A 244 17.99 -3.61 14.72
C THR A 244 19.35 -3.16 15.28
N LYS A 245 19.88 -3.90 16.26
CA LYS A 245 21.19 -3.65 16.84
C LYS A 245 21.95 -4.97 16.94
N PRO A 246 22.69 -5.37 15.88
CA PRO A 246 23.54 -6.54 15.93
C PRO A 246 24.64 -6.37 17.00
N VAL A 247 25.14 -7.49 17.52
CA VAL A 247 26.18 -7.47 18.56
C VAL A 247 27.46 -6.88 17.98
N GLY A 248 28.00 -5.85 18.64
CA GLY A 248 29.22 -5.18 18.18
C GLY A 248 29.02 -4.16 17.05
N GLU A 249 27.80 -3.99 16.55
CA GLU A 249 27.50 -3.11 15.41
C GLU A 249 26.64 -1.88 15.81
N PRO A 250 26.69 -0.79 15.01
CA PRO A 250 25.78 0.33 15.19
C PRO A 250 24.32 -0.07 14.96
N ARG A 251 23.40 0.77 15.44
CA ARG A 251 21.97 0.61 15.16
C ARG A 251 21.72 0.78 13.66
N ILE A 252 20.94 -0.12 13.09
CA ILE A 252 20.45 -0.06 11.71
C ILE A 252 18.99 0.37 11.77
N TYR A 253 18.71 1.64 11.46
CA TYR A 253 17.34 2.17 11.52
C TYR A 253 16.55 1.84 10.25
N GLU A 254 15.25 1.58 10.40
CA GLU A 254 14.35 1.33 9.27
C GLU A 254 14.35 2.49 8.28
N ARG A 255 14.40 3.75 8.76
CA ARG A 255 14.43 4.93 7.89
C ARG A 255 15.60 4.91 6.90
N ASP A 256 16.78 4.46 7.34
CA ASP A 256 17.98 4.42 6.51
C ASP A 256 17.86 3.30 5.47
N GLN A 257 17.35 2.14 5.90
CA GLN A 257 17.10 1.03 4.99
C GLN A 257 16.02 1.36 3.95
N ILE A 258 14.94 2.05 4.32
CA ILE A 258 13.89 2.45 3.38
C ILE A 258 14.44 3.40 2.33
N VAL A 259 15.19 4.42 2.76
CA VAL A 259 15.75 5.39 1.82
C VAL A 259 16.70 4.71 0.83
N ASN A 260 17.48 3.73 1.28
CA ASN A 260 18.46 3.06 0.42
C ASN A 260 17.86 1.99 -0.51
N HIS A 261 16.79 1.30 -0.09
CA HIS A 261 16.25 0.15 -0.83
C HIS A 261 14.90 0.41 -1.51
N HIS A 262 14.16 1.45 -1.09
CA HIS A 262 12.80 1.72 -1.56
C HIS A 262 12.67 3.17 -2.04
N PRO A 263 13.28 3.55 -3.18
CA PRO A 263 13.31 4.94 -3.66
C PRO A 263 11.91 5.55 -3.85
N VAL A 264 10.93 4.71 -4.19
CA VAL A 264 9.52 5.09 -4.34
C VAL A 264 8.91 5.58 -3.03
N LEU A 265 9.28 4.98 -1.89
CA LEU A 265 8.87 5.47 -0.56
C LEU A 265 9.77 6.62 -0.08
N ALA A 266 11.06 6.56 -0.42
CA ALA A 266 12.08 7.51 0.03
C ALA A 266 11.75 8.95 -0.32
N ASN A 267 10.87 9.22 -1.30
CA ASN A 267 10.42 10.58 -1.64
C ASN A 267 11.58 11.54 -1.99
N GLY A 268 12.66 10.99 -2.57
CA GLY A 268 13.87 11.73 -2.91
C GLY A 268 14.74 12.14 -1.71
N TRP A 269 14.50 11.59 -0.51
CA TRP A 269 15.45 11.69 0.59
C TRP A 269 16.73 10.91 0.29
N SER A 270 17.88 11.44 0.70
CA SER A 270 19.06 10.63 1.00
C SER A 270 19.11 10.36 2.50
N ALA A 271 19.79 9.29 2.93
CA ALA A 271 19.91 8.98 4.36
C ALA A 271 20.59 10.13 5.13
N VAL A 272 21.57 10.79 4.50
CA VAL A 272 22.28 11.94 5.06
C VAL A 272 21.34 13.13 5.26
N GLU A 273 20.57 13.52 4.24
CA GLU A 273 19.67 14.67 4.36
C GLU A 273 18.50 14.40 5.30
N LEU A 274 17.98 13.17 5.33
CA LEU A 274 16.93 12.79 6.27
C LEU A 274 17.39 12.98 7.72
N VAL A 275 18.56 12.44 8.06
CA VAL A 275 19.15 12.59 9.40
C VAL A 275 19.50 14.05 9.70
N ARG A 276 19.99 14.81 8.71
CA ARG A 276 20.28 16.24 8.86
C ARG A 276 19.02 17.00 9.28
N MET A 277 17.90 16.79 8.57
CA MET A 277 16.65 17.51 8.82
C MET A 277 15.97 17.05 10.12
N GLU A 278 16.04 15.77 10.48
CA GLU A 278 15.56 15.29 11.77
C GLU A 278 16.34 15.95 12.92
N ARG A 279 17.67 16.02 12.85
CA ARG A 279 18.48 16.67 13.89
C ARG A 279 18.19 18.15 14.00
N PHE A 280 18.17 18.87 12.88
CA PHE A 280 17.93 20.32 12.86
C PHE A 280 16.56 20.68 13.45
N THR A 281 15.53 19.91 13.13
CA THR A 281 14.15 20.21 13.57
C THR A 281 13.71 19.46 14.82
N ASN A 282 14.63 18.74 15.47
CA ASN A 282 14.33 17.71 16.47
C ASN A 282 13.15 16.81 16.05
N GLY A 283 13.07 16.56 14.75
CA GLY A 283 11.92 15.95 14.09
C GLY A 283 11.96 14.44 14.12
N ARG A 284 10.92 13.83 13.53
CA ARG A 284 10.81 12.39 13.36
C ARG A 284 10.52 12.04 11.92
N ALA A 285 11.29 11.11 11.35
CA ALA A 285 10.98 10.45 10.10
C ALA A 285 9.75 9.56 10.28
N ILE A 286 8.75 9.79 9.44
CA ILE A 286 7.49 9.03 9.41
C ILE A 286 7.12 8.71 7.97
N ILE A 287 6.35 7.66 7.76
CA ILE A 287 5.56 7.50 6.55
C ILE A 287 4.20 8.14 6.76
N LEU A 288 3.91 9.15 5.94
CA LEU A 288 2.65 9.88 5.94
C LEU A 288 2.27 10.21 4.50
N ASP A 289 1.00 10.05 4.15
CA ASP A 289 0.53 10.12 2.77
C ASP A 289 1.31 9.16 1.84
N GLY A 290 1.62 7.96 2.34
CA GLY A 290 2.33 6.91 1.60
C GLY A 290 3.80 7.19 1.26
N LEU A 291 4.42 8.21 1.85
CA LEU A 291 5.79 8.62 1.55
C LEU A 291 6.59 8.93 2.82
N VAL A 292 7.91 8.76 2.77
CA VAL A 292 8.82 9.19 3.83
C VAL A 292 8.82 10.72 3.91
N ARG A 293 8.54 11.22 5.11
CA ARG A 293 8.46 12.65 5.46
C ARG A 293 9.12 12.89 6.81
N VAL A 294 9.60 14.11 7.04
CA VAL A 294 10.05 14.54 8.38
C VAL A 294 8.97 15.41 8.99
N MET A 295 8.52 15.04 10.18
CA MET A 295 7.64 15.85 11.01
C MET A 295 8.48 16.56 12.08
N PRO A 296 8.66 17.89 11.99
CA PRO A 296 9.35 18.69 13.01
C PRO A 296 8.74 18.54 14.40
N ALA A 297 9.55 18.71 15.44
CA ALA A 297 9.01 18.89 16.79
C ALA A 297 8.31 20.26 16.93
N PRO A 298 7.45 20.43 17.94
CA PRO A 298 7.01 21.76 18.37
C PRO A 298 8.20 22.67 18.60
N LEU A 299 8.07 23.95 18.26
CA LEU A 299 9.17 24.93 18.29
C LEU A 299 9.82 25.01 19.67
N GLU A 300 9.06 24.81 20.74
CA GLU A 300 9.53 24.81 22.13
C GLU A 300 10.54 23.68 22.41
N GLN A 301 10.55 22.63 21.59
CA GLN A 301 11.43 21.47 21.72
C GLN A 301 12.62 21.50 20.74
N ILE A 302 12.73 22.53 19.89
CA ILE A 302 13.82 22.66 18.93
C ILE A 302 14.95 23.48 19.56
N THR A 303 16.04 22.82 19.90
CA THR A 303 17.27 23.47 20.36
C THR A 303 18.13 23.90 19.17
N VAL A 304 18.60 25.15 19.17
CA VAL A 304 19.47 25.70 18.12
C VAL A 304 20.83 26.06 18.71
N GLU A 305 21.78 25.15 18.54
CA GLU A 305 23.16 25.28 19.02
C GLU A 305 24.13 25.37 17.84
N MET A 306 23.96 26.41 17.02
CA MET A 306 24.74 26.61 15.80
C MET A 306 24.82 28.08 15.42
N SER A 307 25.74 28.40 14.51
CA SER A 307 25.88 29.75 13.96
C SER A 307 24.63 30.18 13.19
N VAL A 308 24.43 31.49 13.06
CA VAL A 308 23.36 32.07 12.25
C VAL A 308 23.49 31.64 10.79
N SER A 309 24.71 31.51 10.29
CA SER A 309 24.97 31.04 8.93
C SER A 309 24.51 29.60 8.73
N ALA A 310 24.85 28.69 9.64
CA ALA A 310 24.43 27.29 9.57
C ALA A 310 22.91 27.14 9.71
N ALA A 311 22.28 27.92 10.61
CA ALA A 311 20.84 27.93 10.76
C ALA A 311 20.13 28.40 9.46
N ARG A 312 20.67 29.41 8.78
CA ARG A 312 20.13 29.88 7.49
C ARG A 312 20.25 28.83 6.39
N GLU A 313 21.38 28.13 6.32
CA GLU A 313 21.59 27.03 5.37
C GLU A 313 20.58 25.90 5.61
N HIS A 314 20.41 25.47 6.87
CA HIS A 314 19.41 24.46 7.21
C HIS A 314 17.98 24.90 6.92
N ILE A 315 17.62 26.16 7.16
CA ILE A 315 16.29 26.68 6.79
C ILE A 315 16.10 26.67 5.26
N ALA A 316 17.13 26.97 4.47
CA ALA A 316 17.06 26.86 3.02
C ALA A 316 16.78 25.42 2.57
N HIS A 317 17.48 24.43 3.15
CA HIS A 317 17.19 23.01 2.90
C HIS A 317 15.76 22.65 3.31
N VAL A 318 15.30 23.12 4.47
CA VAL A 318 13.91 22.90 4.91
C VAL A 318 12.91 23.43 3.88
N GLU A 319 13.12 24.62 3.31
CA GLU A 319 12.26 25.19 2.27
C GLU A 319 12.25 24.32 1.00
N GLU A 320 13.41 23.83 0.54
CA GLU A 320 13.49 22.90 -0.57
C GLU A 320 12.71 21.60 -0.29
N HIS A 321 12.85 21.05 0.92
CA HIS A 321 12.09 19.89 1.36
C HIS A 321 10.59 20.18 1.51
N ILE A 322 10.18 21.40 1.88
CA ILE A 322 8.78 21.82 1.91
C ILE A 322 8.20 21.80 0.50
N GLN A 323 8.89 22.41 -0.48
CA GLN A 323 8.41 22.46 -1.88
C GLN A 323 8.29 21.06 -2.49
N ALA A 324 9.22 20.16 -2.15
CA ALA A 324 9.17 18.75 -2.55
C ALA A 324 8.15 17.91 -1.74
N GLY A 325 7.40 18.50 -0.81
CA GLY A 325 6.42 17.80 0.03
C GLY A 325 7.02 16.87 1.07
N ARG A 326 8.31 16.95 1.35
CA ARG A 326 8.99 16.10 2.33
C ARG A 326 8.84 16.59 3.77
N MET A 327 8.53 17.87 3.96
CA MET A 327 8.32 18.51 5.27
C MET A 327 7.06 19.40 5.24
N PRO A 328 6.40 19.63 6.39
CA PRO A 328 5.26 20.52 6.45
C PRO A 328 5.70 21.98 6.31
N VAL A 329 4.83 22.81 5.76
CA VAL A 329 5.02 24.25 5.63
C VAL A 329 5.23 24.86 7.02
N LEU A 330 6.40 25.44 7.24
CA LEU A 330 6.71 26.19 8.45
C LEU A 330 6.21 27.63 8.33
N LYS A 331 5.65 28.18 9.41
CA LYS A 331 5.27 29.59 9.46
C LYS A 331 6.53 30.47 9.38
N ASP A 332 6.41 31.65 8.79
CA ASP A 332 7.54 32.61 8.75
C ASP A 332 8.01 33.00 10.15
N ALA A 333 7.09 33.13 11.11
CA ALA A 333 7.41 33.35 12.51
C ALA A 333 8.26 32.21 13.12
N THR A 334 8.00 30.95 12.75
CA THR A 334 8.79 29.80 13.21
C THR A 334 10.22 29.88 12.67
N LYS A 335 10.40 30.20 11.38
CA LYS A 335 11.73 30.37 10.77
C LYS A 335 12.49 31.54 11.40
N ALA A 336 11.82 32.67 11.64
CA ALA A 336 12.41 33.84 12.29
C ALA A 336 12.89 33.52 13.72
N GLU A 337 12.09 32.76 14.48
CA GLU A 337 12.46 32.35 15.84
C GLU A 337 13.67 31.39 15.85
N LEU A 338 13.77 30.46 14.90
CA LEU A 338 14.96 29.61 14.77
C LEU A 338 16.24 30.43 14.52
N ILE A 339 16.16 31.48 13.70
CA ILE A 339 17.27 32.42 13.48
C ILE A 339 17.58 33.22 14.74
N SER A 340 16.57 33.72 15.45
CA SER A 340 16.74 34.44 16.72
C SER A 340 17.48 33.60 17.77
N ARG A 341 17.15 32.31 17.87
CA ARG A 341 17.86 31.38 18.77
C ARG A 341 19.31 31.14 18.36
N ALA A 342 19.61 31.11 17.05
CA ALA A 342 20.98 31.03 16.56
C ALA A 342 21.78 32.32 16.90
N GLU A 343 21.16 33.49 16.79
CA GLU A 343 21.77 34.77 17.20
C GLU A 343 22.09 34.77 18.70
N GLN A 344 21.16 34.32 19.55
CA GLN A 344 21.38 34.18 20.99
C GLN A 344 22.50 33.19 21.32
N TYR A 345 22.57 32.06 20.60
CA TYR A 345 23.65 31.10 20.75
C TYR A 345 25.01 31.70 20.41
N GLU A 346 25.14 32.42 19.29
CA GLU A 346 26.40 33.08 18.92
C GLU A 346 26.83 34.13 19.94
N VAL A 347 25.91 34.96 20.45
CA VAL A 347 26.21 35.94 21.50
C VAL A 347 26.73 35.24 22.75
N LYS A 348 26.11 34.12 23.15
CA LYS A 348 26.52 33.33 24.31
C LYS A 348 27.91 32.70 24.13
N GLN A 349 28.25 32.25 22.92
CA GLN A 349 29.53 31.57 22.65
C GLN A 349 30.68 32.55 22.37
N TYR A 350 30.42 33.70 21.75
CA TYR A 350 31.45 34.57 21.18
C TYR A 350 31.41 36.02 21.69
N GLY A 351 30.48 36.39 22.57
CA GLY A 351 30.41 37.71 23.22
C GLY A 351 29.89 38.87 22.36
N THR A 352 29.92 38.75 21.02
CA THR A 352 29.30 39.71 20.07
C THR A 352 28.76 38.96 18.84
N PRO A 353 27.60 39.35 18.27
CA PRO A 353 27.11 38.77 17.02
C PRO A 353 28.14 38.97 15.91
N ARG A 354 28.41 37.94 15.08
CA ARG A 354 29.24 38.14 13.88
C ARG A 354 28.55 39.19 12.99
N PRO A 355 29.27 40.18 12.44
CA PRO A 355 28.66 41.20 11.59
C PRO A 355 27.93 40.53 10.43
N ARG A 356 26.67 40.90 10.20
CA ARG A 356 25.88 40.42 9.06
C ARG A 356 26.69 40.66 7.80
N PRO A 357 26.84 39.67 6.90
CA PRO A 357 27.50 39.91 5.63
C PRO A 357 26.77 41.06 4.92
N GLN A 358 27.48 42.17 4.72
CA GLN A 358 26.96 43.30 3.97
C GLN A 358 26.61 42.78 2.57
N LYS A 359 25.33 42.90 2.17
CA LYS A 359 24.97 42.75 0.76
C LYS A 359 25.88 43.69 -0.03
N SER A 360 26.71 43.17 -0.93
CA SER A 360 27.54 44.02 -1.79
C SER A 360 26.60 44.85 -2.66
N LYS A 361 26.38 46.10 -2.26
CA LYS A 361 25.94 47.15 -3.17
C LYS A 361 27.17 47.52 -3.99
N ASP A 362 27.44 46.78 -5.07
CA ASP A 362 28.34 47.23 -6.13
C ASP A 362 28.26 46.28 -7.33
N VAL A 363 27.24 46.46 -8.17
CA VAL A 363 27.35 46.35 -9.64
C VAL A 363 26.29 47.28 -10.24
N GLN A 364 26.52 48.59 -10.21
CA GLN A 364 25.82 49.54 -11.09
C GLN A 364 26.58 50.86 -11.16
N ALA A 365 27.71 50.88 -11.87
CA ALA A 365 28.27 52.08 -12.49
C ALA A 365 29.58 51.75 -13.24
N ARG A 366 29.51 51.14 -14.43
CA ARG A 366 30.50 51.33 -15.52
C ARG A 366 29.87 50.99 -16.87
N LEU A 367 29.01 51.89 -17.36
CA LEU A 367 28.75 52.11 -18.78
C LEU A 367 28.49 53.61 -18.94
N PHE A 368 29.56 54.35 -19.18
CA PHE A 368 29.60 55.56 -19.99
C PHE A 368 30.80 55.42 -20.92
#